data_AF-A0A7S2PXA0-F1
#
_entry.id   AF-A0A7S2PXA0-F1
#
_cell.length_a   1.000
_cell.length_b   1.000
_cell.length_c   1.000
_cell.angle_alpha   90.00
_cell.angle_beta   90.00
_cell.angle_gamma   90.00
#
_symmetry.space_group_name_H-M   'P 1'
#
loop_
_entity.id
_entity.type
_entity.pdbx_description
1 polymer ?
#
loop_
_entity_poly.entity_id
_entity_poly.type
_entity_poly.pdbx_seq_one_letter_code
_entity_poly.pdbx_strand_id
1 'polypeptide(L)'
;RDMLEKGTKAYTSYIRAYKEHQCGFIFRFASLDLGVLATSFSLLRLPKMPELRDKLGKINFKPAGPEINIHAISFKDKTREAARQKRLAAELAAGGKNAKQIKAEQRAAERIQKQKDRRAAEIAKGRNPNKKRGKQQRIFDEWDELAKEERLYKKLRSNKITKEEYDRQMYGEKAGDGE
;
A
#
# COMPACT_ATOMS: atom_id res chain seq x y z
N ARG A 1 -17.65 -12.41 -2.03
CA ARG A 1 -16.46 -12.84 -2.82
C ARG A 1 -16.76 -13.58 -4.13
N ASP A 2 -17.76 -14.46 -4.18
CA ASP A 2 -18.00 -15.32 -5.36
C ASP A 2 -18.13 -14.54 -6.70
N MET A 3 -18.84 -13.42 -6.71
CA MET A 3 -18.93 -12.54 -7.89
C MET A 3 -17.58 -11.98 -8.33
N LEU A 4 -16.71 -11.61 -7.39
CA LEU A 4 -15.38 -11.07 -7.69
C LEU A 4 -14.48 -12.11 -8.37
N GLU A 5 -14.46 -13.33 -7.85
CA GLU A 5 -13.65 -14.41 -8.41
C GLU A 5 -14.21 -14.89 -9.76
N LYS A 6 -15.54 -14.99 -9.88
CA LYS A 6 -16.21 -15.29 -11.16
C LYS A 6 -15.96 -14.20 -12.20
N GLY A 7 -16.06 -12.92 -11.83
CA GLY A 7 -15.77 -11.79 -12.72
C GLY A 7 -14.32 -11.82 -13.21
N THR A 8 -13.37 -12.08 -12.30
CA THR A 8 -11.95 -12.21 -12.66
C THR A 8 -11.73 -13.38 -13.62
N LYS A 9 -12.32 -14.55 -13.34
CA LYS A 9 -12.21 -15.73 -14.21
C LYS A 9 -12.86 -15.52 -15.57
N ALA A 10 -14.04 -14.91 -15.61
CA ALA A 10 -14.78 -14.62 -16.84
C ALA A 10 -13.99 -13.65 -17.73
N TYR A 11 -13.41 -12.61 -17.14
CA TYR A 11 -12.59 -11.64 -17.86
C TYR A 11 -11.34 -12.28 -18.48
N THR A 12 -10.62 -13.11 -17.73
CA THR A 12 -9.42 -13.78 -18.27
C THR A 12 -9.75 -14.81 -19.34
N SER A 13 -10.85 -15.55 -19.20
CA SER A 13 -11.30 -16.46 -20.25
C SER A 13 -11.74 -15.72 -21.51
N TYR A 14 -12.43 -14.58 -21.35
CA TYR A 14 -12.90 -13.78 -22.48
C TYR A 14 -11.72 -13.23 -23.30
N ILE A 15 -10.69 -12.68 -22.65
CA ILE A 15 -9.52 -12.14 -23.34
C ILE A 15 -8.75 -13.24 -24.08
N ARG A 16 -8.57 -14.40 -23.45
CA ARG A 16 -7.92 -15.55 -24.09
C ARG A 16 -8.69 -16.02 -25.32
N ALA A 17 -10.00 -16.22 -25.18
CA ALA A 17 -10.87 -16.57 -26.30
C ALA A 17 -10.76 -15.54 -27.42
N TYR A 18 -10.82 -14.24 -27.09
CA TYR A 18 -10.71 -13.16 -28.07
C TYR A 18 -9.38 -13.18 -28.84
N LYS A 19 -8.29 -13.62 -28.20
CA LYS A 19 -6.97 -13.73 -28.83
C LYS A 19 -6.81 -14.99 -29.67
N GLU A 20 -7.44 -16.09 -29.26
CA GLU A 20 -7.38 -17.39 -29.95
C GLU A 20 -8.36 -17.48 -31.13
N HIS A 21 -9.39 -16.64 -31.18
CA HIS A 21 -10.32 -16.60 -32.30
C HIS A 21 -9.61 -16.28 -33.62
N GLN A 22 -9.86 -17.12 -34.64
CA GLN A 22 -9.20 -17.02 -35.95
C GLN A 22 -9.64 -15.79 -36.76
N CYS A 23 -10.75 -15.14 -36.39
CA CYS A 23 -11.30 -13.98 -37.08
C CYS A 23 -10.65 -12.65 -36.61
N GLY A 24 -9.32 -12.56 -36.63
CA GLY A 24 -8.58 -11.38 -36.20
C GLY A 24 -8.82 -10.11 -37.04
N PHE A 25 -9.37 -10.26 -38.25
CA PHE A 25 -9.70 -9.13 -39.14
C PHE A 25 -10.93 -8.34 -38.65
N ILE A 26 -11.98 -9.05 -38.22
CA ILE A 26 -13.21 -8.45 -37.68
C ILE A 26 -13.02 -8.13 -36.20
N PHE A 27 -12.43 -9.06 -35.43
CA PHE A 27 -12.19 -8.92 -34.01
C PHE A 27 -10.75 -8.49 -33.74
N ARG A 28 -10.45 -7.22 -34.05
CA ARG A 28 -9.12 -6.66 -33.78
C ARG A 28 -8.93 -6.51 -32.28
N PHE A 29 -7.91 -7.20 -31.73
CA PHE A 29 -7.57 -7.03 -30.31
C PHE A 29 -7.11 -5.60 -30.01
N ALA A 30 -6.48 -4.92 -30.98
CA ALA A 30 -5.97 -3.56 -30.83
C ALA A 30 -7.06 -2.54 -30.45
N SER A 31 -8.24 -2.62 -31.07
CA SER A 31 -9.36 -1.68 -30.90
C SER A 31 -10.28 -2.02 -29.73
N LEU A 32 -10.08 -3.16 -29.07
CA LEU A 32 -10.90 -3.54 -27.92
C LEU A 32 -10.55 -2.70 -26.69
N ASP A 33 -11.55 -2.02 -26.13
CA ASP A 33 -11.41 -1.29 -24.86
C ASP A 33 -11.48 -2.25 -23.67
N LEU A 34 -10.29 -2.61 -23.18
CA LEU A 34 -10.13 -3.49 -22.02
C LEU A 34 -10.59 -2.84 -20.70
N GLY A 35 -10.65 -1.51 -20.63
CA GLY A 35 -11.02 -0.78 -19.41
C GLY A 35 -12.52 -0.81 -19.16
N VAL A 36 -13.29 -0.51 -20.21
CA VAL A 36 -14.77 -0.62 -20.17
C VAL A 36 -15.17 -2.07 -19.94
N LEU A 37 -14.50 -3.02 -20.59
CA LEU A 37 -14.72 -4.44 -20.39
C LEU A 37 -14.43 -4.87 -18.94
N ALA A 38 -13.33 -4.44 -18.35
CA ALA A 38 -13.04 -4.73 -16.95
C ALA A 38 -14.11 -4.18 -15.99
N THR A 39 -14.71 -3.05 -16.35
CA THR A 39 -15.81 -2.44 -15.60
C THR A 39 -17.10 -3.26 -15.72
N SER A 40 -17.44 -3.76 -16.92
CA SER A 40 -18.63 -4.60 -17.11
C SER A 40 -18.53 -5.95 -16.38
N PHE A 41 -17.34 -6.51 -16.24
CA PHE A 41 -17.07 -7.69 -15.40
C PHE A 41 -16.93 -7.37 -13.90
N SER A 42 -17.21 -6.13 -13.47
CA SER A 42 -17.16 -5.70 -12.07
C SER A 42 -15.81 -5.97 -11.39
N LEU A 43 -14.71 -5.76 -12.12
CA LEU A 43 -13.37 -5.95 -11.57
C LEU A 43 -13.00 -4.78 -10.67
N LEU A 44 -12.50 -5.10 -9.47
CA LEU A 44 -11.87 -4.12 -8.58
C LEU A 44 -10.43 -3.82 -8.99
N ARG A 45 -9.76 -4.81 -9.61
CA ARG A 45 -8.37 -4.71 -10.06
C ARG A 45 -8.18 -5.54 -11.32
N LEU A 46 -7.34 -5.06 -12.22
CA LEU A 46 -6.94 -5.82 -13.40
C LEU A 46 -6.05 -7.01 -13.03
N PRO A 47 -6.34 -8.21 -13.54
CA PRO A 47 -5.46 -9.36 -13.37
C PRO A 47 -4.15 -9.16 -14.14
N LYS A 48 -3.05 -9.63 -13.56
CA LYS A 48 -1.73 -9.61 -14.22
C LYS A 48 -1.65 -10.74 -15.24
N MET A 49 -1.81 -10.42 -16.52
CA MET A 49 -1.69 -11.36 -17.63
C MET A 49 -0.70 -10.88 -18.68
N PRO A 50 -0.03 -11.79 -19.42
CA PRO A 50 0.89 -11.41 -20.50
C PRO A 50 0.16 -10.61 -21.60
N GLU A 51 -1.12 -10.91 -21.85
CA GLU A 51 -1.95 -10.24 -22.87
C GLU A 51 -2.25 -8.77 -22.56
N LEU A 52 -2.24 -8.39 -21.28
CA LEU A 52 -2.48 -7.01 -20.85
C LEU A 52 -1.19 -6.22 -20.65
N ARG A 53 -0.02 -6.86 -20.68
CA ARG A 53 1.25 -6.24 -20.29
C ARG A 53 1.61 -5.04 -21.17
N ASP A 54 1.42 -5.18 -22.48
CA ASP A 54 1.80 -4.14 -23.45
C ASP A 54 0.77 -3.00 -23.51
N LYS A 55 -0.46 -3.27 -23.03
CA LYS A 55 -1.55 -2.29 -23.03
C LYS A 55 -1.77 -1.61 -21.70
N LEU A 56 -1.21 -2.11 -20.59
CA LEU A 56 -1.51 -1.67 -19.21
C LEU A 56 -1.42 -0.14 -18.99
N GLY A 57 -0.56 0.56 -19.73
CA GLY A 57 -0.43 2.03 -19.66
C GLY A 57 -1.44 2.83 -20.49
N LYS A 58 -2.22 2.18 -21.36
CA LYS A 58 -3.21 2.79 -22.26
C LYS A 58 -4.66 2.41 -21.92
N ILE A 59 -4.87 1.64 -20.84
CA ILE A 59 -6.21 1.18 -20.46
C ILE A 59 -6.91 2.26 -19.64
N ASN A 60 -8.10 2.68 -20.09
CA ASN A 60 -8.98 3.56 -19.33
C ASN A 60 -9.74 2.76 -18.25
N PHE A 61 -9.02 2.26 -17.26
CA PHE A 61 -9.60 1.55 -16.13
C PHE A 61 -9.33 2.33 -14.84
N LYS A 62 -10.39 2.61 -14.08
CA LYS A 62 -10.29 3.20 -12.73
C LYS A 62 -10.25 2.07 -11.71
N PRO A 63 -9.07 1.66 -11.21
CA PRO A 63 -9.00 0.61 -10.20
C PRO A 63 -9.68 1.05 -8.91
N ALA A 64 -10.18 0.08 -8.16
CA ALA A 64 -10.58 0.29 -6.78
C ALA A 64 -9.39 0.89 -6.00
N GLY A 65 -9.67 1.93 -5.22
CA GLY A 65 -8.63 2.68 -4.49
C GLY A 65 -7.82 1.79 -3.54
N PRO A 66 -6.65 2.26 -3.08
CA PRO A 66 -5.78 1.51 -2.16
C PRO A 66 -6.42 1.21 -0.80
N GLU A 67 -7.60 1.78 -0.53
CA GLU A 67 -8.39 1.55 0.68
C GLU A 67 -9.14 0.21 0.65
N ILE A 68 -9.40 -0.34 -0.53
CA ILE A 68 -10.19 -1.56 -0.68
C ILE A 68 -9.27 -2.79 -0.64
N ASN A 69 -9.23 -3.44 0.52
CA ASN A 69 -8.52 -4.70 0.71
C ASN A 69 -9.29 -5.87 0.10
N ILE A 70 -8.95 -6.24 -1.14
CA ILE A 70 -9.58 -7.36 -1.86
C ILE A 70 -9.49 -8.68 -1.08
N HIS A 71 -8.41 -8.89 -0.34
CA HIS A 71 -8.21 -10.11 0.46
C HIS A 71 -9.12 -10.24 1.68
N ALA A 72 -9.64 -9.12 2.19
CA ALA A 72 -10.53 -9.07 3.35
C ALA A 72 -11.98 -9.46 3.01
N ILE A 73 -12.36 -9.41 1.73
CA ILE A 73 -13.70 -9.82 1.29
C ILE A 73 -13.86 -11.32 1.54
N SER A 74 -14.87 -11.72 2.32
CA SER A 74 -15.19 -13.12 2.61
C SER A 74 -16.25 -13.70 1.65
N PHE A 75 -16.32 -15.03 1.60
CA PHE A 75 -17.47 -15.75 1.06
C PHE A 75 -18.65 -15.68 2.02
N LYS A 76 -19.87 -15.74 1.45
CA LYS A 76 -21.11 -15.85 2.24
C LYS A 76 -21.19 -17.22 2.93
N ASP A 77 -20.71 -18.26 2.25
CA ASP A 77 -20.71 -19.63 2.77
C ASP A 77 -19.49 -19.91 3.65
N LYS A 78 -19.75 -20.30 4.90
CA LYS A 78 -18.72 -20.57 5.91
C LYS A 78 -17.82 -21.76 5.55
N THR A 79 -18.38 -22.81 4.94
CA THR A 79 -17.64 -24.01 4.49
C THR A 79 -16.62 -23.67 3.40
N ARG A 80 -17.04 -22.84 2.44
CA ARG A 80 -16.20 -22.40 1.33
C ARG A 80 -15.10 -21.43 1.78
N GLU A 81 -15.40 -20.57 2.75
CA GLU A 81 -14.37 -19.72 3.37
C GLU A 81 -13.34 -20.54 4.16
N ALA A 82 -13.77 -21.54 4.93
CA ALA A 82 -12.86 -22.43 5.66
C ALA A 82 -11.93 -23.19 4.70
N ALA A 83 -12.47 -23.74 3.59
CA ALA A 83 -11.67 -24.38 2.56
C ALA A 83 -10.66 -23.41 1.91
N ARG A 84 -11.09 -22.17 1.65
CA ARG A 84 -10.23 -21.11 1.11
C ARG A 84 -9.09 -20.75 2.06
N GLN A 85 -9.36 -20.59 3.35
CA GLN A 85 -8.35 -20.30 4.37
C GLN A 85 -7.32 -21.43 4.46
N LYS A 86 -7.76 -22.70 4.44
CA LYS A 86 -6.87 -23.87 4.38
C LYS A 86 -5.98 -23.83 3.14
N ARG A 87 -6.56 -23.55 1.96
CA ARG A 87 -5.78 -23.44 0.70
C ARG A 87 -4.79 -22.28 0.74
N LEU A 88 -5.20 -21.13 1.28
CA LEU A 88 -4.35 -19.95 1.40
C LEU A 88 -3.17 -20.21 2.36
N ALA A 89 -3.42 -20.87 3.49
CA ALA A 89 -2.37 -21.26 4.44
C ALA A 89 -1.39 -22.25 3.80
N ALA A 90 -1.90 -23.25 3.06
CA ALA A 90 -1.07 -24.20 2.32
C ALA A 90 -0.22 -23.53 1.24
N GLU A 91 -0.78 -22.60 0.46
CA GLU A 91 -0.03 -21.84 -0.56
C GLU A 91 1.04 -20.93 0.07
N LEU A 92 0.75 -20.34 1.24
CA LEU A 92 1.70 -19.51 1.98
C LEU A 92 2.87 -20.35 2.52
N ALA A 93 2.57 -21.53 3.08
CA ALA A 93 3.57 -22.48 3.58
C ALA A 93 4.43 -23.06 2.45
N ALA A 94 3.84 -23.35 1.29
CA ALA A 94 4.53 -23.87 0.12
C ALA A 94 5.45 -22.84 -0.58
N GLY A 95 5.42 -21.56 -0.16
CA GLY A 95 6.31 -20.53 -0.72
C GLY A 95 6.10 -20.26 -2.22
N GLY A 96 4.94 -20.63 -2.76
CA GLY A 96 4.64 -20.57 -4.19
C GLY A 96 4.63 -19.15 -4.77
N LYS A 97 4.49 -19.05 -6.10
CA LYS A 97 4.46 -17.75 -6.83
C LYS A 97 3.39 -16.79 -6.27
N ASN A 98 2.26 -17.31 -5.80
CA ASN A 98 1.18 -16.53 -5.20
C ASN A 98 1.56 -15.95 -3.82
N ALA A 99 2.28 -16.71 -2.98
CA ALA A 99 2.74 -16.25 -1.68
C ALA A 99 3.73 -15.08 -1.79
N LYS A 100 4.62 -15.13 -2.78
CA LYS A 100 5.55 -14.01 -3.08
C LYS A 100 4.80 -12.76 -3.55
N GLN A 101 3.75 -12.92 -4.35
CA GLN A 101 2.93 -11.79 -4.80
C GLN A 101 2.15 -11.14 -3.65
N ILE A 102 1.53 -11.94 -2.77
CA ILE A 102 0.82 -11.43 -1.60
C ILE A 102 1.76 -10.66 -0.68
N LYS A 103 2.95 -11.22 -0.37
CA LYS A 103 3.96 -10.54 0.44
C LYS A 103 4.48 -9.26 -0.21
N ALA A 104 4.68 -9.26 -1.53
CA ALA A 104 5.10 -8.06 -2.26
C ALA A 104 4.03 -6.96 -2.23
N GLU A 105 2.77 -7.34 -2.32
CA GLU A 105 1.63 -6.41 -2.27
C GLU A 105 1.43 -5.82 -0.87
N GLN A 106 1.55 -6.64 0.18
CA GLN A 106 1.54 -6.18 1.57
C GLN A 106 2.70 -5.20 1.82
N ARG A 107 3.92 -5.52 1.38
CA ARG A 107 5.07 -4.59 1.49
C ARG A 107 4.85 -3.30 0.71
N ALA A 108 4.21 -3.36 -0.46
CA ALA A 108 3.90 -2.15 -1.23
C ALA A 108 2.88 -1.27 -0.51
N ALA A 109 1.82 -1.87 0.04
CA ALA A 109 0.82 -1.16 0.84
C ALA A 109 1.44 -0.53 2.08
N GLU A 110 2.29 -1.27 2.81
CA GLU A 110 3.01 -0.78 3.98
C GLU A 110 3.95 0.39 3.64
N ARG A 111 4.66 0.32 2.50
CA ARG A 111 5.50 1.43 2.03
C ARG A 111 4.68 2.69 1.72
N ILE A 112 3.52 2.53 1.09
CA ILE A 112 2.62 3.64 0.78
C ILE A 112 2.10 4.26 2.10
N GLN A 113 1.71 3.44 3.06
CA GLN A 113 1.24 3.91 4.36
C GLN A 113 2.35 4.66 5.12
N LYS A 114 3.54 4.07 5.23
CA LYS A 114 4.71 4.72 5.85
C LYS A 114 5.08 6.04 5.16
N GLN A 115 4.89 6.13 3.85
CA GLN A 115 5.12 7.36 3.11
C GLN A 115 4.06 8.43 3.42
N LYS A 116 2.78 8.04 3.57
CA LYS A 116 1.71 8.94 4.03
C LYS A 116 1.97 9.43 5.46
N ASP A 117 2.32 8.53 6.37
CA ASP A 117 2.58 8.85 7.77
C ASP A 117 3.78 9.80 7.89
N ARG A 118 4.86 9.53 7.14
CA ARG A 118 6.01 10.43 7.07
C ARG A 118 5.64 11.80 6.51
N ARG A 119 4.80 11.84 5.48
CA ARG A 119 4.32 13.10 4.89
C ARG A 119 3.47 13.89 5.88
N ALA A 120 2.60 13.21 6.62
CA ALA A 120 1.79 13.82 7.69
C ALA A 120 2.66 14.35 8.83
N ALA A 121 3.68 13.60 9.26
CA ALA A 121 4.63 14.03 10.29
C ALA A 121 5.46 15.25 9.85
N GLU A 122 5.87 15.33 8.57
CA GLU A 122 6.55 16.52 8.06
C GLU A 122 5.63 17.73 7.99
N ILE A 123 4.37 17.56 7.59
CA ILE A 123 3.36 18.63 7.61
C ILE A 123 3.09 19.11 9.04
N ALA A 124 2.97 18.20 10.02
CA ALA A 124 2.78 18.54 11.43
C ALA A 124 3.95 19.34 12.02
N LYS A 125 5.18 19.10 11.54
CA LYS A 125 6.37 19.89 11.88
C LYS A 125 6.44 21.24 11.13
N GLY A 126 5.38 21.64 10.42
CA GLY A 126 5.32 22.86 9.60
C GLY A 126 6.20 22.82 8.36
N ARG A 127 6.70 21.64 7.96
CA ARG A 127 7.63 21.48 6.83
C ARG A 127 6.82 21.17 5.56
N ASN A 128 7.20 21.80 4.45
CA ASN A 128 6.54 21.55 3.16
C ASN A 128 7.12 20.28 2.51
N PRO A 129 6.37 19.17 2.42
CA PRO A 129 6.87 17.89 1.91
C PRO A 129 7.17 17.91 0.40
N ASN A 130 6.71 18.93 -0.32
CA ASN A 130 6.91 19.05 -1.77
C ASN A 130 8.23 19.77 -2.13
N LYS A 131 8.93 20.37 -1.16
CA LYS A 131 10.20 21.08 -1.41
C LYS A 131 11.37 20.10 -1.21
N LYS A 132 12.13 19.82 -2.26
CA LYS A 132 13.36 19.01 -2.16
C LYS A 132 14.38 19.75 -1.30
N ARG A 133 14.54 19.33 -0.04
CA ARG A 133 15.59 19.84 0.84
C ARG A 133 16.94 19.26 0.41
N GLY A 134 17.91 20.14 0.16
CA GLY A 134 19.31 19.74 -0.06
C GLY A 134 19.90 19.12 1.20
N LYS A 135 20.98 18.32 1.05
CA LYS A 135 21.70 17.69 2.19
C LYS A 135 22.04 18.70 3.28
N GLN A 136 22.48 19.91 2.90
CA GLN A 136 22.86 20.97 3.84
C GLN A 136 21.73 21.42 4.77
N GLN A 137 20.49 21.53 4.26
CA GLN A 137 19.34 21.90 5.08
C GLN A 137 18.94 20.80 6.06
N ARG A 138 19.25 19.53 5.78
CA ARG A 138 18.99 18.44 6.74
C ARG A 138 20.02 18.46 7.85
N ILE A 139 21.28 18.68 7.48
CA ILE A 139 22.38 18.84 8.42
C ILE A 139 22.05 20.02 9.36
N PHE A 140 21.74 21.21 8.85
CA PHE A 140 21.43 22.36 9.70
C PHE A 140 20.30 22.11 10.71
N ASP A 141 19.24 21.41 10.30
CA ASP A 141 18.16 21.00 11.22
C ASP A 141 18.62 20.02 12.30
N GLU A 142 19.45 19.04 11.94
CA GLU A 142 20.02 18.07 12.89
C GLU A 142 20.91 18.80 13.91
N TRP A 143 21.70 19.78 13.47
CA TRP A 143 22.51 20.62 14.36
C TRP A 143 21.66 21.51 15.28
N ASP A 144 20.57 22.09 14.78
CA ASP A 144 19.63 22.88 15.58
C ASP A 144 18.89 22.02 16.63
N GLU A 145 18.55 20.78 16.29
CA GLU A 145 17.94 19.82 17.21
C GLU A 145 18.95 19.42 18.30
N LEU A 146 20.18 19.07 17.93
CA LEU A 146 21.27 18.76 18.86
C LEU A 146 21.58 19.94 19.81
N ALA A 147 21.56 21.18 19.29
CA ALA A 147 21.80 22.37 20.08
C ALA A 147 20.69 22.64 21.11
N LYS A 148 19.43 22.26 20.82
CA LYS A 148 18.34 22.33 21.79
C LYS A 148 18.53 21.31 22.91
N GLU A 149 18.91 20.08 22.57
CA GLU A 149 19.22 19.02 23.54
C GLU A 149 20.38 19.45 24.46
N GLU A 150 21.45 19.99 23.91
CA GLU A 150 22.60 20.47 24.69
C GLU A 150 22.22 21.61 25.65
N ARG A 151 21.38 22.55 25.19
CA ARG A 151 20.88 23.65 26.03
C ARG A 151 20.02 23.13 27.17
N LEU A 152 19.15 22.14 26.92
CA LEU A 152 18.34 21.49 27.96
C LEU A 152 19.22 20.79 28.98
N TYR A 153 20.23 20.04 28.53
CA TYR A 153 21.17 19.35 29.40
C TYR A 153 22.00 20.33 30.25
N LYS A 154 22.45 21.46 29.67
CA LYS A 154 23.14 22.51 30.42
C LYS A 154 22.25 23.16 31.48
N LYS A 155 20.95 23.33 31.21
CA LYS A 155 19.97 23.83 32.20
C LYS A 155 19.73 22.83 33.33
N LEU A 156 19.70 21.53 33.02
CA LEU A 156 19.66 20.47 34.04
C LEU A 156 20.93 20.48 34.90
N ARG A 157 22.12 20.52 34.28
CA ARG A 157 23.41 20.56 34.98
C ARG A 157 23.58 21.81 35.86
N SER A 158 22.96 22.93 35.49
CA SER A 158 22.96 24.17 36.26
C SER A 158 21.79 24.28 37.26
N ASN A 159 21.06 23.19 37.50
CA ASN A 159 19.90 23.10 38.40
C ASN A 159 18.78 24.12 38.11
N LYS A 160 18.70 24.65 36.87
CA LYS A 160 17.66 25.60 36.46
C LYS A 160 16.37 24.91 36.01
N ILE A 161 16.43 23.59 35.83
CA ILE A 161 15.32 22.71 35.43
C ILE A 161 15.43 21.45 36.28
N THR A 162 14.30 20.94 36.77
CA THR A 162 14.27 19.67 37.51
C THR A 162 14.44 18.47 36.57
N LYS A 163 14.89 17.32 37.09
CA LYS A 163 15.07 16.12 36.28
C LYS A 163 13.77 15.69 35.57
N GLU A 164 12.64 15.85 36.25
CA GLU A 164 11.30 15.54 35.71
C GLU A 164 10.88 16.47 34.57
N GLU A 165 11.17 17.77 34.68
CA GLU A 165 10.92 18.73 33.60
C GLU A 165 11.84 18.53 32.39
N TYR A 166 13.09 18.10 32.63
CA TYR A 166 14.01 17.73 31.56
C TYR A 166 13.52 16.50 30.80
N ASP A 167 13.11 15.45 31.51
CA ASP A 167 12.61 14.22 30.91
C ASP A 167 11.32 14.49 30.13
N ARG A 168 10.43 15.35 30.65
CA ARG A 168 9.21 15.80 29.96
C ARG A 168 9.50 16.58 28.69
N GLN A 169 10.51 17.46 28.68
CA GLN A 169 10.87 18.26 27.50
C GLN A 169 11.67 17.48 26.44
N MET A 170 12.45 16.47 26.84
CA MET A 170 13.22 15.64 25.92
C MET A 170 12.42 14.49 25.31
N TYR A 171 11.61 13.81 26.11
CA TYR A 171 10.92 12.59 25.67
C TYR A 171 9.40 12.76 25.51
N GLY A 172 8.88 13.94 25.85
CA GLY A 172 7.44 14.15 25.97
C GLY A 172 6.90 13.50 27.25
N GLU A 173 5.69 13.90 27.65
CA GLU A 173 4.99 13.27 28.78
C GLU A 173 4.77 11.79 28.48
N LYS A 174 5.59 10.91 29.07
CA LYS A 174 5.15 9.52 29.25
C LYS A 174 3.95 9.60 30.19
N ALA A 175 2.77 9.26 29.66
CA ALA A 175 1.62 8.93 30.49
C ALA A 175 2.12 7.97 31.57
N GLY A 176 1.99 8.39 32.83
CA GLY A 176 2.51 7.64 33.96
C GLY A 176 1.86 6.27 34.03
N ASP A 177 2.69 5.22 34.00
CA ASP A 177 2.33 3.96 34.63
C ASP A 177 2.32 4.25 36.14
N GLY A 178 1.11 4.48 36.66
CA GLY A 178 0.86 4.57 38.09
C GLY A 178 0.94 3.19 38.73
N GLU A 179 1.61 3.14 39.87
CA GLU A 179 1.52 2.08 40.88
C GLU A 179 0.09 1.74 41.28
#